data_AF-A0A5N5ZFX1-F1
#
_entry.id   AF-A0A5N5ZFX1-F1
#
_cell.length_a   1.000
_cell.length_b   1.000
_cell.length_c   1.000
_cell.angle_alpha   90.00
_cell.angle_beta   90.00
_cell.angle_gamma   90.00
#
_symmetry.space_group_name_H-M   'P 1'
#
loop_
_entity.id
_entity.type
_entity.pdbx_description
1 polymer ?
#
loop_
_entity_poly.entity_id
_entity_poly.type
_entity_poly.pdbx_seq_one_letter_code
_entity_poly.pdbx_strand_id
1 'polypeptide(L)'
;MANKRDLKKDLNHVFGDIIEASLLWQAANPDADATKSEEIIDESIQGFDELIAETNKRGVENPKAHFRGIRQSLETKATDLVTKINAL
;
A
#
# COMPACT_ATOMS: atom_id res chain seq x y z
N MET A 1 -22.48 3.66 -0.97
CA MET A 1 -21.48 3.49 -2.05
C MET A 1 -20.15 3.98 -1.51
N ALA A 2 -19.15 3.09 -1.36
CA ALA A 2 -17.81 3.51 -0.96
C ALA A 2 -17.26 4.41 -2.07
N ASN A 3 -17.33 5.72 -1.83
CA ASN A 3 -17.03 6.72 -2.84
C ASN A 3 -15.51 6.87 -2.93
N LYS A 4 -15.01 7.54 -3.98
CA LYS A 4 -13.58 7.77 -4.21
C LYS A 4 -12.82 8.25 -2.97
N ARG A 5 -13.44 9.03 -2.07
CA ARG A 5 -12.83 9.48 -0.81
C ARG A 5 -12.51 8.32 0.12
N ASP A 6 -13.40 7.34 0.24
CA ASP A 6 -13.22 6.22 1.14
C ASP A 6 -12.08 5.33 0.62
N LEU A 7 -12.02 5.06 -0.68
CA LEU A 7 -10.89 4.34 -1.28
C LEU A 7 -9.55 5.04 -1.05
N LYS A 8 -9.50 6.37 -1.12
CA LYS A 8 -8.27 7.13 -0.79
C LYS A 8 -7.87 6.94 0.67
N LYS A 9 -8.83 6.89 1.58
CA LYS A 9 -8.56 6.63 2.99
C LYS A 9 -8.03 5.21 3.15
N ASP A 10 -8.68 4.23 2.54
CA ASP A 10 -8.24 2.83 2.56
C ASP A 10 -6.79 2.69 2.07
N LEU A 11 -6.43 3.36 0.96
CA LEU A 11 -5.05 3.40 0.47
C LEU A 11 -4.09 4.01 1.50
N ASN A 12 -4.42 5.15 2.09
CA ASN A 12 -3.55 5.80 3.10
C ASN A 12 -3.39 4.95 4.35
N HIS A 13 -4.47 4.34 4.83
CA HIS A 13 -4.44 3.49 6.03
C HIS A 13 -3.62 2.23 5.77
N VAL A 14 -3.93 1.48 4.71
CA VAL A 14 -3.26 0.21 4.44
C VAL A 14 -1.76 0.38 4.20
N PHE A 15 -1.36 1.29 3.31
CA PHE A 15 0.08 1.51 3.08
C PHE A 15 0.76 2.20 4.26
N GLY A 16 0.06 3.09 4.97
CA GLY A 16 0.58 3.72 6.18
C GLY A 16 0.89 2.70 7.28
N ASP A 17 -0.03 1.78 7.54
CA ASP A 17 0.12 0.72 8.54
C ASP A 17 1.29 -0.23 8.18
N ILE A 18 1.48 -0.53 6.89
CA ILE A 18 2.61 -1.35 6.41
C ILE A 18 3.94 -0.61 6.61
N ILE A 19 4.02 0.68 6.28
CA ILE A 19 5.22 1.49 6.50
C ILE A 19 5.53 1.58 8.00
N GLU A 20 4.53 1.81 8.84
CA GLU A 20 4.69 1.83 10.30
C GLU A 20 5.19 0.49 10.83
N ALA A 21 4.65 -0.63 10.33
CA ALA A 21 5.12 -1.96 10.71
C ALA A 21 6.60 -2.20 10.34
N SER A 22 7.03 -1.77 9.15
CA SER A 22 8.44 -1.85 8.73
C SER A 22 9.35 -1.01 9.62
N LEU A 23 8.95 0.23 9.96
CA LEU A 23 9.70 1.10 10.85
C LEU A 23 9.77 0.54 12.28
N LEU A 24 8.67 -0.06 12.76
CA LEU A 24 8.62 -0.72 14.06
C LEU A 24 9.57 -1.93 14.10
N TRP A 25 9.65 -2.70 13.01
CA TRP A 25 10.61 -3.80 12.89
C TRP A 25 12.05 -3.29 12.97
N GLN A 26 12.40 -2.18 12.30
CA GLN A 26 13.74 -1.56 12.41
C GLN A 26 14.06 -1.16 13.85
N ALA A 27 13.11 -0.48 14.52
CA ALA A 27 13.28 -0.05 15.90
C ALA A 27 13.43 -1.23 16.88
N ALA A 28 12.76 -2.34 16.61
CA ALA A 28 12.86 -3.57 17.41
C ALA A 28 14.14 -4.38 17.11
N ASN A 29 14.77 -4.17 15.95
CA ASN A 29 15.96 -4.90 15.50
C ASN A 29 17.11 -3.94 15.15
N PRO A 30 17.66 -3.18 16.12
CA PRO A 30 18.64 -2.12 15.86
C PRO A 30 19.97 -2.61 15.28
N ASP A 31 20.30 -3.89 15.46
CA ASP A 31 21.52 -4.52 14.93
C ASP A 31 21.31 -5.22 13.58
N ALA A 32 20.06 -5.28 13.09
CA ALA A 32 19.75 -5.90 11.82
C ALA A 32 20.01 -4.96 10.63
N ASP A 33 20.25 -5.55 9.46
CA ASP A 33 20.36 -4.79 8.22
C ASP A 33 19.01 -4.19 7.83
N ALA A 34 18.89 -2.87 8.00
CA ALA A 34 17.68 -2.12 7.71
C ALA A 34 17.33 -2.08 6.21
N THR A 35 18.27 -2.40 5.31
CA THR A 35 18.09 -2.27 3.85
C THR A 35 16.80 -2.95 3.37
N LYS A 36 16.51 -4.18 3.83
CA LYS A 36 15.30 -4.91 3.42
C LYS A 36 14.01 -4.25 3.90
N SER A 37 14.02 -3.69 5.10
CA SER A 37 12.86 -2.98 5.65
C SER A 37 12.67 -1.61 4.98
N GLU A 38 13.75 -0.94 4.58
CA GLU A 38 13.73 0.29 3.77
C GLU A 38 13.17 0.02 2.37
N GLU A 39 13.59 -1.08 1.72
CA GLU A 39 13.03 -1.52 0.44
C GLU A 39 11.51 -1.74 0.53
N ILE A 40 11.01 -2.34 1.62
CA ILE A 40 9.57 -2.53 1.82
C ILE A 40 8.85 -1.18 1.99
N ILE A 41 9.47 -0.20 2.66
CA ILE A 41 8.92 1.15 2.80
C ILE A 41 8.82 1.83 1.44
N ASP A 42 9.89 1.77 0.64
CA ASP A 42 9.93 2.35 -0.71
C ASP A 42 8.89 1.71 -1.63
N GLU A 43 8.77 0.38 -1.61
CA GLU A 43 7.75 -0.34 -2.36
C GLU A 43 6.32 0.03 -1.92
N SER A 44 6.11 0.27 -0.62
CA SER A 44 4.82 0.70 -0.08
C SER A 44 4.44 2.10 -0.58
N ILE A 45 5.41 3.02 -0.60
CA ILE A 45 5.23 4.39 -1.14
C ILE A 45 4.92 4.33 -2.63
N GLN A 46 5.68 3.55 -3.40
CA GLN A 46 5.42 3.37 -4.83
C GLN A 46 4.04 2.76 -5.09
N GLY A 47 3.66 1.73 -4.33
CA GLY A 47 2.35 1.10 -4.42
C GLY A 47 1.21 2.08 -4.13
N PHE A 48 1.39 2.95 -3.14
CA PHE A 48 0.43 4.03 -2.85
C PHE A 48 0.33 5.03 -4.00
N ASP A 49 1.46 5.52 -4.52
CA ASP A 49 1.52 6.51 -5.60
C ASP A 49 0.85 6.02 -6.88
N GLU A 50 1.07 4.75 -7.24
CA GLU A 50 0.41 4.12 -8.39
C GLU A 50 -1.11 4.07 -8.21
N LEU A 51 -1.59 3.59 -7.05
CA LEU A 51 -3.03 3.39 -6.83
C LEU A 51 -3.78 4.70 -6.56
N ILE A 52 -3.13 5.71 -5.96
CA ILE A 52 -3.73 7.02 -5.76
C ILE A 52 -3.87 7.78 -7.08
N ALA A 53 -2.90 7.62 -8.00
CA ALA A 53 -2.98 8.16 -9.35
C ALA A 53 -4.16 7.54 -10.13
N GLU A 54 -4.28 6.21 -10.13
CA GLU A 54 -5.41 5.51 -10.78
C GLU A 54 -6.76 5.84 -10.14
N THR A 55 -6.80 6.01 -8.82
CA THR A 55 -8.01 6.48 -8.11
C THR A 55 -8.40 7.90 -8.54
N ASN A 56 -7.43 8.72 -8.96
CA ASN A 56 -7.65 10.10 -9.37
C ASN A 56 -8.03 10.28 -10.85
N LYS A 57 -7.84 9.25 -11.67
CA LYS A 57 -8.14 9.24 -13.11
C LYS A 57 -9.56 9.72 -13.41
N ARG A 58 -9.68 10.54 -14.45
CA ARG A 58 -10.95 11.11 -14.94
C ARG A 58 -11.36 10.43 -16.24
N GLY A 59 -12.63 10.55 -16.62
CA GLY A 59 -13.12 10.01 -17.88
C GLY A 59 -13.15 8.48 -17.95
N VAL A 60 -13.34 7.81 -16.82
CA VAL A 60 -13.35 6.35 -16.77
C VAL A 60 -14.70 5.82 -17.25
N GLU A 61 -14.70 4.97 -18.26
CA GLU A 61 -15.92 4.46 -18.92
C GLU A 61 -16.80 3.63 -17.98
N ASN A 62 -16.19 2.76 -17.15
CA ASN A 62 -16.89 1.95 -16.16
C ASN A 62 -16.31 2.18 -14.75
N PRO A 63 -16.78 3.22 -14.02
CA PRO A 63 -16.26 3.56 -12.69
C PRO A 63 -16.39 2.42 -11.68
N LYS A 64 -17.46 1.62 -11.76
CA LYS A 64 -17.69 0.50 -10.84
C LYS A 64 -16.62 -0.59 -11.01
N ALA A 65 -16.35 -0.99 -12.25
CA ALA A 65 -15.28 -1.95 -12.55
C ALA A 65 -13.91 -1.38 -12.17
N HIS A 66 -13.66 -0.10 -12.49
CA HIS A 66 -12.40 0.59 -12.17
C HIS A 66 -12.07 0.57 -10.68
N PHE A 67 -12.98 1.06 -9.83
CA PHE A 67 -12.76 1.08 -8.38
C PHE A 67 -12.75 -0.31 -7.73
N ARG A 68 -13.29 -1.34 -8.41
CA ARG A 68 -13.14 -2.73 -7.97
C ARG A 68 -11.74 -3.26 -8.27
N GLY A 69 -11.22 -2.98 -9.47
CA GLY A 69 -9.85 -3.36 -9.85
C GLY A 69 -8.79 -2.71 -8.97
N ILE A 70 -8.98 -1.43 -8.59
CA ILE A 70 -8.05 -0.76 -7.65
C ILE A 70 -8.05 -1.46 -6.29
N ARG A 71 -9.20 -1.89 -5.77
CA ARG A 71 -9.27 -2.63 -4.50
C ARG A 71 -8.57 -3.98 -4.57
N GLN A 72 -8.75 -4.73 -5.65
CA GLN A 72 -8.03 -5.98 -5.86
C GLN A 72 -6.52 -5.75 -5.95
N SER A 73 -6.10 -4.66 -6.60
CA SER A 73 -4.68 -4.29 -6.71
C SER A 73 -4.10 -3.90 -5.35
N LEU A 74 -4.87 -3.16 -4.53
CA LEU A 74 -4.52 -2.85 -3.15
C LEU A 74 -4.35 -4.12 -2.32
N GLU A 75 -5.33 -5.01 -2.31
CA GLU A 75 -5.28 -6.27 -1.58
C GLU A 75 -4.06 -7.12 -1.98
N THR A 76 -3.79 -7.22 -3.28
CA THR A 76 -2.66 -7.99 -3.81
C THR A 76 -1.32 -7.40 -3.34
N LYS A 77 -1.10 -6.09 -3.54
CA LYS A 77 0.14 -5.40 -3.15
C LYS A 77 0.33 -5.43 -1.63
N ALA A 78 -0.72 -5.17 -0.86
CA ALA A 78 -0.65 -5.20 0.60
C ALA A 78 -0.31 -6.59 1.13
N THR A 79 -0.90 -7.65 0.56
CA THR A 79 -0.60 -9.03 0.96
C THR A 79 0.85 -9.41 0.67
N ASP A 80 1.37 -8.99 -0.48
CA ASP A 80 2.79 -9.21 -0.83
C ASP A 80 3.73 -8.49 0.15
N LEU A 81 3.49 -7.21 0.43
CA LEU A 81 4.28 -6.41 1.37
C LEU A 81 4.24 -6.99 2.80
N VAL A 82 3.07 -7.38 3.29
CA VAL A 82 2.95 -8.03 4.61
C VAL A 82 3.72 -9.35 4.64
N THR A 83 3.71 -10.11 3.54
CA THR A 83 4.49 -11.35 3.44
C THR A 83 5.99 -11.07 3.51
N LYS A 84 6.46 -9.99 2.87
CA LYS A 84 7.87 -9.55 2.96
C LYS A 84 8.25 -9.12 4.38
N ILE A 85 7.40 -8.36 5.07
CA ILE A 85 7.62 -7.96 6.48
C ILE A 85 7.76 -9.19 7.38
N ASN A 86 6.88 -10.18 7.22
CA ASN A 86 6.93 -11.41 8.02
C ASN A 86 8.17 -12.28 7.75
N ALA A 87 8.90 -12.01 6.67
CA ALA A 87 10.11 -12.74 6.28
C ALA A 87 11.41 -11.97 6.63
N LEU A 88 11.31 -10.79 7.25
CA LEU A 88 12.44 -10.02 7.78
C LEU A 88 12.99 -10.65 9.07
#